data_AF-A0A524KXX4-F1
#
_entry.id   AF-A0A524KXX4-F1
#
_cell.length_a   1.000
_cell.length_b   1.000
_cell.length_c   1.000
_cell.angle_alpha   90.00
_cell.angle_beta   90.00
_cell.angle_gamma   90.00
#
_symmetry.space_group_name_H-M   'P 1'
#
loop_
_entity.id
_entity.type
_entity.pdbx_description
1 polymer ?
#
loop_
_entity_poly.entity_id
_entity_poly.type
_entity_poly.pdbx_seq_one_letter_code
_entity_poly.pdbx_strand_id
1 'polypeptide(L)'
;MTGATAPSEARARWLLLFGALAGLGAAAASLLGPTTDQGPLPDDAVARVNETLIRNEEYARLLAALESDRRTPLGDEDRLRVLDRLIEEELLVQHALALGLARPDRRVRADLVSAVLGSLAAASDGVEPDADEIEAFYAENRGF
;
A
#
# COMPACT_ATOMS: atom_id res chain seq x y z
N MET A 1 51.52 31.76 7.34
CA MET A 1 50.44 30.75 7.31
C MET A 1 49.43 31.22 6.28
N THR A 2 49.11 30.34 5.34
CA THR A 2 48.55 30.57 4.00
C THR A 2 47.26 31.37 3.97
N GLY A 3 47.26 32.48 3.23
CA GLY A 3 46.07 33.27 2.92
C GLY A 3 45.15 32.49 1.99
N ALA A 4 43.92 32.23 2.44
CA ALA A 4 42.87 31.69 1.60
C ALA A 4 42.52 32.73 0.53
N THR A 5 42.90 32.47 -0.71
CA THR A 5 42.51 33.28 -1.87
C THR A 5 41.00 33.21 -2.02
N ALA A 6 40.31 34.33 -1.75
CA ALA A 6 38.89 34.47 -2.05
C ALA A 6 38.66 34.14 -3.53
N PRO A 7 37.71 33.24 -3.87
CA PRO A 7 37.43 32.94 -5.27
C PRO A 7 36.97 34.21 -5.97
N SER A 8 37.47 34.47 -7.18
CA SER A 8 36.98 35.59 -7.99
C SER A 8 35.48 35.40 -8.25
N GLU A 9 34.69 36.48 -8.18
CA GLU A 9 33.23 36.43 -8.37
C GLU A 9 32.80 35.69 -9.64
N ALA A 10 33.63 35.77 -10.70
CA ALA A 10 33.45 35.04 -11.93
C ALA A 10 33.53 33.51 -11.74
N ARG A 11 34.49 33.00 -10.97
CA ARG A 11 34.60 31.56 -10.66
C ARG A 11 33.42 31.08 -9.83
N ALA A 12 32.99 31.85 -8.84
CA ALA A 12 31.81 31.53 -8.03
C ALA A 12 30.53 31.47 -8.89
N ARG A 13 30.33 32.44 -9.80
CA ARG A 13 29.21 32.43 -10.77
C ARG A 13 29.25 31.23 -11.72
N TRP A 14 30.42 30.88 -12.23
CA TRP A 14 30.57 29.72 -13.11
C TRP A 14 30.27 28.40 -12.39
N LEU A 15 30.73 28.24 -11.15
CA LEU A 15 30.41 27.07 -10.33
C LEU A 15 28.90 26.97 -10.05
N LEU A 16 28.24 28.10 -9.76
CA LEU A 16 26.78 28.13 -9.56
C LEU A 16 26.00 27.80 -10.84
N LEU A 17 26.39 28.35 -11.98
CA LEU A 17 25.76 28.03 -13.27
C LEU A 17 25.92 26.55 -13.63
N PHE A 18 27.11 25.99 -13.39
CA PHE A 18 27.36 24.58 -13.65
C PHE A 18 26.55 23.68 -12.72
N GLY A 19 26.49 24.02 -11.43
CA GLY A 19 25.66 23.31 -10.45
C GLY A 19 24.17 23.38 -10.78
N ALA A 20 23.68 24.55 -11.19
CA ALA A 20 22.29 24.73 -11.61
C ALA A 20 21.96 23.92 -12.86
N LEU A 21 22.83 23.94 -13.88
CA LEU A 21 22.66 23.13 -15.10
C LEU A 21 22.73 21.64 -14.82
N ALA A 22 23.67 21.19 -13.99
CA ALA A 22 23.77 19.79 -13.57
C ALA A 22 22.52 19.35 -12.79
N GLY A 23 22.03 20.20 -11.88
CA GLY A 23 20.80 19.93 -11.11
C GLY A 23 19.56 19.86 -12.00
N LEU A 24 19.38 20.81 -12.92
CA LEU A 24 18.31 20.78 -13.91
C LEU A 24 18.41 19.54 -14.82
N GLY A 25 19.61 19.18 -15.25
CA GLY A 25 19.86 17.98 -16.04
C GLY A 25 19.48 16.71 -15.30
N ALA A 26 19.85 16.59 -14.02
CA ALA A 26 19.48 15.46 -13.18
C ALA A 26 17.96 15.39 -12.94
N ALA A 27 17.30 16.53 -12.69
CA ALA A 27 15.85 16.59 -12.53
C ALA A 27 15.11 16.19 -13.82
N ALA A 28 15.55 16.68 -14.98
CA ALA A 28 15.01 16.28 -16.28
C ALA A 28 15.24 14.78 -16.53
N ALA A 29 16.47 14.27 -16.30
CA ALA A 29 16.76 12.85 -16.44
C ALA A 29 15.94 11.97 -15.49
N SER A 30 15.60 12.45 -14.29
CA SER A 30 14.73 11.74 -13.36
C SER A 30 13.27 11.72 -13.81
N LEU A 31 12.80 12.75 -14.52
CA LEU A 31 11.43 12.85 -15.02
C LEU A 31 11.23 12.07 -16.32
N LEU A 32 12.28 12.01 -17.15
CA LEU A 32 12.32 11.25 -18.41
C LEU A 32 12.82 9.80 -18.22
N GLY A 33 13.42 9.49 -17.08
CA GLY A 33 13.84 8.14 -16.74
C GLY A 33 12.61 7.23 -16.59
N PRO A 34 12.75 5.92 -16.86
CA PRO A 34 11.67 4.99 -16.56
C PRO A 34 11.29 5.17 -15.09
N THR A 35 10.03 5.53 -14.84
CA THR A 35 9.43 5.43 -13.51
C THR A 35 9.84 4.08 -12.97
N THR A 36 10.55 4.05 -11.82
CA THR A 36 11.01 2.82 -11.17
C THR A 36 9.95 1.76 -11.38
N ASP A 37 10.25 0.83 -12.29
CA ASP A 37 9.31 -0.18 -12.76
C ASP A 37 9.03 -1.01 -11.52
N GLN A 38 7.93 -0.71 -10.83
CA GLN A 38 7.40 -1.61 -9.82
C GLN A 38 7.18 -2.88 -10.62
N GLY A 39 8.00 -3.91 -10.37
CA GLY A 39 8.17 -5.05 -11.27
C GLY A 39 6.86 -5.73 -11.68
N PRO A 40 6.92 -6.73 -12.57
CA PRO A 40 5.71 -7.39 -13.08
C PRO A 40 4.70 -7.73 -11.97
N LEU A 41 3.42 -7.65 -12.31
CA LEU A 41 2.34 -8.02 -11.40
C LEU A 41 2.55 -9.48 -10.94
N PRO A 42 2.51 -9.74 -9.62
CA PRO A 42 2.51 -11.10 -9.10
C PRO A 42 1.33 -11.92 -9.63
N ASP A 43 1.49 -13.24 -9.71
CA ASP A 43 0.46 -14.15 -10.24
C ASP A 43 -0.86 -14.12 -9.45
N ASP A 44 -0.86 -13.65 -8.20
CA ASP A 44 -2.03 -13.54 -7.33
C ASP A 44 -2.75 -12.17 -7.40
N ALA A 45 -2.34 -11.28 -8.32
CA ALA A 45 -2.90 -9.92 -8.46
C ALA A 45 -3.45 -9.63 -9.85
N VAL A 46 -4.61 -8.96 -9.92
CA VAL A 46 -5.20 -8.47 -11.17
C VAL A 46 -4.74 -7.07 -11.55
N ALA A 47 -4.35 -6.27 -10.55
CA ALA A 47 -3.93 -4.89 -10.73
C ALA A 47 -3.09 -4.42 -9.54
N ARG A 48 -2.38 -3.31 -9.73
CA ARG A 48 -1.61 -2.63 -8.69
C ARG A 48 -1.99 -1.16 -8.68
N VAL A 49 -2.29 -0.64 -7.49
CA VAL A 49 -2.61 0.76 -7.23
C VAL A 49 -1.56 1.32 -6.28
N ASN A 50 -0.60 2.05 -6.81
CA ASN A 50 0.62 2.47 -6.10
C ASN A 50 1.37 1.25 -5.52
N GLU A 51 1.50 1.14 -4.20
CA GLU A 51 2.16 -0.01 -3.55
C GLU A 51 1.18 -1.12 -3.14
N THR A 52 -0.13 -0.94 -3.37
CA THR A 52 -1.17 -1.91 -3.00
C THR A 52 -1.50 -2.82 -4.18
N LEU A 53 -1.55 -4.13 -3.94
CA LEU A 53 -2.01 -5.14 -4.92
C LEU A 53 -3.51 -5.41 -4.75
N ILE A 54 -4.25 -5.37 -5.86
CA ILE A 54 -5.63 -5.87 -5.90
C ILE A 54 -5.56 -7.37 -6.20
N ARG A 55 -5.96 -8.18 -5.22
CA ARG A 55 -5.83 -9.65 -5.29
C ARG A 55 -6.87 -10.27 -6.22
N ASN A 56 -6.46 -11.35 -6.90
CA ASN A 56 -7.34 -12.16 -7.75
C ASN A 56 -8.55 -12.69 -6.99
N GLU A 57 -8.37 -13.08 -5.73
CA GLU A 57 -9.43 -13.61 -4.88
C GLU A 57 -10.55 -12.59 -4.65
N GLU A 58 -10.19 -11.34 -4.37
CA GLU A 58 -11.15 -10.27 -4.12
C GLU A 58 -11.94 -9.93 -5.37
N TYR A 59 -11.23 -9.82 -6.50
CA TYR A 59 -11.84 -9.61 -7.80
C TYR A 59 -12.82 -10.74 -8.16
N ALA A 60 -12.41 -11.99 -7.98
CA ALA A 60 -13.25 -13.16 -8.25
C ALA A 60 -14.49 -13.20 -7.34
N ARG A 61 -14.36 -12.83 -6.05
CA ARG A 61 -15.50 -12.74 -5.12
C ARG A 61 -16.53 -11.70 -5.59
N LEU A 62 -16.08 -10.54 -6.06
CA LEU A 62 -16.97 -9.49 -6.56
C LEU A 62 -17.65 -9.88 -7.88
N LEU A 63 -16.92 -10.54 -8.79
CA LEU A 63 -17.52 -11.09 -10.00
C LEU A 63 -18.59 -12.14 -9.66
N ALA A 64 -18.31 -13.05 -8.74
CA ALA A 64 -19.27 -14.08 -8.32
C ALA A 64 -20.52 -13.46 -7.69
N ALA A 65 -20.36 -12.43 -6.86
CA ALA A 65 -21.50 -11.70 -6.29
C ALA A 65 -22.34 -11.02 -7.38
N LEU A 66 -21.70 -10.34 -8.34
CA LEU A 66 -22.39 -9.70 -9.46
C LEU A 66 -23.10 -10.70 -10.37
N GLU A 67 -22.49 -11.86 -10.59
CA GLU A 67 -23.10 -12.95 -11.36
C GLU A 67 -24.32 -13.53 -10.63
N SER A 68 -24.25 -13.70 -9.31
CA SER A 68 -25.38 -14.21 -8.52
C SER A 68 -26.61 -13.28 -8.52
N ASP A 69 -26.39 -11.97 -8.65
CA ASP A 69 -27.47 -10.98 -8.72
C ASP A 69 -28.08 -10.83 -10.12
N ARG A 70 -27.43 -11.39 -11.15
CA ARG A 70 -27.85 -11.25 -12.54
C ARG A 70 -28.43 -12.53 -13.11
N ARG A 71 -29.33 -12.35 -14.08
CA ARG A 71 -29.92 -13.45 -14.87
C ARG A 71 -29.18 -13.73 -16.18
N THR A 72 -28.13 -12.96 -16.47
CA THR A 72 -27.37 -13.01 -17.73
C THR A 72 -25.88 -13.19 -17.40
N PRO A 73 -25.13 -13.99 -18.17
CA PRO A 73 -23.69 -14.17 -17.98
C PRO A 73 -22.92 -12.84 -18.05
N LEU A 74 -21.83 -12.74 -17.29
CA LEU A 74 -20.97 -11.56 -17.28
C LEU A 74 -20.16 -11.45 -18.59
N GLY A 75 -20.20 -10.27 -19.20
CA GLY A 75 -19.36 -9.91 -20.34
C GLY A 75 -18.05 -9.23 -19.93
N ASP A 76 -17.18 -8.97 -20.90
CA ASP A 76 -15.88 -8.35 -20.65
C ASP A 76 -16.01 -6.90 -20.17
N GLU A 77 -17.03 -6.17 -20.62
CA GLU A 77 -17.35 -4.83 -20.11
C GLU A 77 -17.72 -4.85 -18.62
N ASP A 78 -18.41 -5.90 -18.15
CA ASP A 78 -18.75 -6.02 -16.73
C ASP A 78 -17.50 -6.33 -15.90
N ARG A 79 -16.62 -7.20 -16.42
CA ARG A 79 -15.33 -7.52 -15.81
C ARG A 79 -14.45 -6.28 -15.67
N LEU A 80 -14.37 -5.46 -16.72
CA LEU A 80 -13.66 -4.18 -16.71
C LEU A 80 -14.28 -3.21 -15.71
N ARG A 81 -15.61 -3.08 -15.68
CA ARG A 81 -16.29 -2.18 -14.74
C ARG A 81 -16.03 -2.56 -13.27
N VAL A 82 -16.00 -3.85 -12.95
CA VAL A 82 -15.68 -4.32 -11.59
C VAL A 82 -14.23 -3.99 -11.23
N LEU A 83 -13.30 -4.17 -12.18
CA LEU A 83 -11.89 -3.84 -11.96
C LEU A 83 -11.68 -2.33 -11.77
N ASP A 84 -12.28 -1.51 -12.63
CA ASP A 84 -12.22 -0.05 -12.52
C ASP A 84 -12.77 0.43 -11.17
N ARG A 85 -13.88 -0.16 -10.72
CA ARG A 85 -14.44 0.13 -9.41
C ARG A 85 -13.48 -0.21 -8.27
N LEU A 86 -12.82 -1.37 -8.31
CA LEU A 86 -11.83 -1.75 -7.29
C LEU A 86 -10.66 -0.76 -7.25
N ILE A 87 -10.18 -0.35 -8.42
CA ILE A 87 -9.10 0.64 -8.55
C ILE A 87 -9.55 1.99 -7.97
N GLU A 88 -10.74 2.46 -8.32
CA GLU A 88 -11.29 3.72 -7.83
C GLU A 88 -11.49 3.70 -6.30
N GLU A 89 -12.08 2.63 -5.77
CA GLU A 89 -12.28 2.46 -4.32
C GLU A 89 -10.94 2.47 -3.57
N GLU A 90 -9.92 1.76 -4.05
CA GLU A 90 -8.59 1.77 -3.44
C GLU A 90 -7.94 3.15 -3.50
N LEU A 91 -8.03 3.86 -4.63
CA LEU A 91 -7.53 5.23 -4.75
C LEU A 91 -8.22 6.18 -3.76
N LEU A 92 -9.54 6.05 -3.56
CA LEU A 92 -10.29 6.85 -2.60
C LEU A 92 -9.90 6.53 -1.16
N VAL A 93 -9.67 5.26 -0.82
CA VAL A 93 -9.17 4.86 0.50
C VAL A 93 -7.80 5.46 0.76
N GLN A 94 -6.87 5.34 -0.18
CA GLN A 94 -5.54 5.92 -0.07
C GLN A 94 -5.61 7.45 0.11
N HIS A 95 -6.48 8.11 -0.64
CA HIS A 95 -6.70 9.54 -0.50
C HIS A 95 -7.29 9.92 0.87
N ALA A 96 -8.28 9.17 1.36
CA ALA A 96 -8.89 9.40 2.68
C ALA A 96 -7.87 9.22 3.82
N LEU A 97 -6.99 8.24 3.71
CA LEU A 97 -5.89 8.03 4.65
C LEU A 97 -4.85 9.16 4.59
N ALA A 98 -4.49 9.62 3.39
CA ALA A 98 -3.58 10.74 3.19
C ALA A 98 -4.13 12.05 3.79
N LEU A 99 -5.44 12.27 3.71
CA LEU A 99 -6.13 13.41 4.33
C LEU A 99 -6.32 13.24 5.85
N GLY A 100 -6.03 12.06 6.42
CA GLY A 100 -6.20 11.77 7.84
C GLY A 100 -7.65 11.65 8.30
N LEU A 101 -8.59 11.37 7.38
CA LEU A 101 -10.03 11.33 7.67
C LEU A 101 -10.42 10.22 8.66
N ALA A 102 -9.61 9.18 8.79
CA ALA A 102 -9.84 8.07 9.71
C ALA A 102 -9.59 8.42 11.19
N ARG A 103 -8.84 9.49 11.49
CA ARG A 103 -8.43 9.84 12.87
C ARG A 103 -9.54 10.49 13.72
N PRO A 104 -10.27 11.51 13.23
CA PRO A 104 -11.25 12.21 14.06
C PRO A 104 -12.49 11.37 14.36
N ASP A 105 -12.87 10.45 13.47
CA ASP A 105 -14.06 9.63 13.65
C ASP A 105 -13.82 8.44 14.62
N ARG A 106 -14.64 8.34 15.66
CA ARG A 106 -14.52 7.27 16.67
C ARG A 106 -14.88 5.89 16.12
N ARG A 107 -15.86 5.79 15.21
CA ARG A 107 -16.30 4.52 14.63
C ARG A 107 -15.21 3.97 13.73
N VAL A 108 -14.70 4.78 12.82
CA VAL A 108 -13.61 4.38 11.91
C VAL A 108 -12.40 3.90 12.70
N ARG A 109 -12.03 4.61 13.79
CA ARG A 109 -10.94 4.17 14.65
C ARG A 109 -11.21 2.83 15.34
N ALA A 110 -12.43 2.59 15.81
CA ALA A 110 -12.80 1.32 16.43
C ALA A 110 -12.77 0.16 15.42
N ASP A 111 -13.25 0.40 14.19
CA ASP A 111 -13.23 -0.59 13.11
C ASP A 111 -11.80 -0.97 12.73
N LEU A 112 -10.89 0.01 12.61
CA LEU A 112 -9.46 -0.23 12.35
C LEU A 112 -8.80 -1.05 13.46
N VAL A 113 -9.07 -0.73 14.73
CA VAL A 113 -8.55 -1.51 15.87
C VAL A 113 -9.06 -2.94 15.82
N SER A 114 -10.35 -3.12 15.52
CA SER A 114 -10.96 -4.45 15.44
C SER A 114 -10.38 -5.27 14.29
N ALA A 115 -10.13 -4.65 13.14
CA ALA A 115 -9.48 -5.27 12.00
C ALA A 115 -8.04 -5.73 12.32
N VAL A 116 -7.27 -4.92 13.07
CA VAL A 116 -5.91 -5.29 13.51
C VAL A 116 -5.94 -6.46 14.51
N LEU A 117 -6.87 -6.46 15.47
CA LEU A 117 -7.02 -7.58 16.39
C LEU A 117 -7.42 -8.87 15.65
N GLY A 118 -8.34 -8.76 14.69
CA GLY A 118 -8.75 -9.87 13.84
C GLY A 118 -7.61 -10.43 12.99
N SER A 119 -6.77 -9.57 12.40
CA SER A 119 -5.64 -10.03 11.59
C SER A 119 -4.57 -10.73 12.43
N LEU A 120 -4.35 -10.27 13.67
CA LEU A 120 -3.42 -10.92 14.59
C LEU A 120 -3.93 -12.27 15.09
N ALA A 121 -5.24 -12.38 15.33
CA ALA A 121 -5.88 -13.65 15.67
C ALA A 121 -5.77 -14.66 14.51
N ALA A 122 -6.09 -14.25 13.27
CA ALA A 122 -5.98 -15.10 12.09
C ALA A 122 -4.53 -15.56 11.82
N ALA A 123 -3.53 -14.74 12.16
CA ALA A 123 -2.12 -15.13 12.09
C ALA A 123 -1.74 -16.19 13.15
N SER A 124 -2.51 -16.29 14.25
CA SER A 124 -2.27 -17.19 15.37
C SER A 124 -3.03 -18.52 15.26
N ASP A 125 -4.09 -18.60 14.44
CA ASP A 125 -4.88 -19.83 14.18
C ASP A 125 -4.06 -21.02 13.63
N GLY A 126 -2.79 -20.80 13.26
CA GLY A 126 -1.85 -21.87 12.91
C GLY A 126 -1.21 -22.59 14.12
N VAL A 127 -1.45 -22.12 15.35
CA VAL A 127 -0.89 -22.69 16.58
C VAL A 127 -2.03 -23.31 17.40
N GLU A 128 -2.33 -24.58 17.13
CA GLU A 128 -3.20 -25.38 17.99
C GLU A 128 -2.40 -25.73 19.27
N PRO A 129 -2.83 -25.30 20.48
CA PRO A 129 -2.15 -25.66 21.71
C PRO A 129 -2.23 -27.17 21.95
N ASP A 130 -1.12 -27.77 22.40
CA ASP A 130 -1.12 -29.21 22.72
C ASP A 130 -1.98 -29.48 23.97
N ALA A 131 -2.49 -30.70 24.09
CA ALA A 131 -3.30 -31.11 25.24
C ALA A 131 -2.57 -30.90 26.57
N ASP A 132 -1.26 -31.12 26.58
CA ASP A 132 -0.38 -30.92 27.74
C ASP A 132 -0.27 -29.44 28.14
N GLU A 133 -0.24 -28.51 27.16
CA GLU A 133 -0.24 -27.06 27.41
C GLU A 133 -1.58 -26.61 28.01
N ILE A 134 -2.70 -27.15 27.52
CA ILE A 134 -4.04 -26.85 28.02
C ILE A 134 -4.18 -27.35 29.47
N GLU A 135 -3.70 -28.56 29.76
CA GLU A 135 -3.76 -29.12 31.12
C GLU A 135 -2.87 -28.32 32.10
N ALA A 136 -1.67 -27.95 31.68
CA ALA A 136 -0.76 -27.11 32.47
C ALA A 136 -1.38 -25.73 32.76
N PHE A 137 -1.92 -25.06 31.74
CA PHE A 137 -2.58 -23.76 31.90
C PHE A 137 -3.79 -23.85 32.85
N TYR A 138 -4.61 -24.89 32.71
CA TYR A 138 -5.77 -25.10 33.59
C TYR A 138 -5.36 -25.36 35.04
N ALA A 139 -4.34 -26.18 35.27
CA ALA A 139 -3.84 -26.47 36.61
C ALA A 139 -3.29 -25.20 37.29
N GLU A 140 -2.62 -24.33 36.55
CA GLU A 140 -2.00 -23.10 37.04
C GLU A 140 -3.02 -22.00 37.37
N ASN A 141 -4.19 -22.01 36.71
CA ASN A 141 -5.22 -20.97 36.84
C ASN A 141 -6.49 -21.39 37.59
N ARG A 142 -6.49 -22.55 38.26
CA ARG A 142 -7.68 -23.14 38.95
C ARG A 142 -8.33 -22.29 40.05
N GLY A 143 -7.72 -21.17 40.46
CA GLY A 143 -8.13 -20.35 41.60
C GLY A 143 -8.73 -18.97 41.26
N PHE A 144 -8.92 -18.65 39.98
CA PHE A 144 -9.57 -17.42 39.52
C PHE A 144 -11.06 -17.61 39.25
#